data_AF-A0A969Y8D0-F1
#
_entry.id   AF-A0A969Y8D0-F1
#
_cell.length_a   1.000
_cell.length_b   1.000
_cell.length_c   1.000
_cell.angle_alpha   90.00
_cell.angle_beta   90.00
_cell.angle_gamma   90.00
#
_symmetry.space_group_name_H-M   'P 1'
#
loop_
_entity.id
_entity.type
_entity.pdbx_description
1 polymer ?
#
loop_
_entity_poly.entity_id
_entity_poly.type
_entity_poly.pdbx_seq_one_letter_code
_entity_poly.pdbx_strand_id
1 'polypeptide(L)'
;MAQRVSFPSHGHDNRAPGVQTDTYYTPESYRFKVEFVYDGQGRLRIKRNHICSGGGWYGSGGETRYLYDGMLIVQERDSGNTPTVTYTRGRDLSGSLDGAGGIGGLLARSHGYSSGSWAYHNFYHADGNGNITALVNSSGTLQASYIYDPYGRHLAGAGALLTSNAMRFSSKPWVSFLSSSATTGLYYYGYRFYDPYLQRWLNRDPLPRDESANLYFYVANSPLWLADAHGLSIIKDRRKDSEEA
;
A
#
# COMPACT_ATOMS: atom_id res chain seq x y z
N MET A 1 18.54 -10.20 -7.48
CA MET A 1 18.28 -8.91 -6.79
C MET A 1 17.78 -9.27 -5.40
N ALA A 2 18.58 -9.08 -4.35
CA ALA A 2 18.23 -9.51 -3.00
C ALA A 2 18.00 -8.27 -2.14
N GLN A 3 16.73 -7.98 -1.81
CA GLN A 3 16.38 -6.88 -0.93
C GLN A 3 16.60 -7.30 0.52
N ARG A 4 17.48 -6.62 1.26
CA ARG A 4 17.64 -6.84 2.70
C ARG A 4 16.74 -5.86 3.43
N VAL A 5 15.59 -6.33 3.87
CA VAL A 5 14.74 -5.60 4.82
C VAL A 5 15.20 -5.95 6.23
N SER A 6 15.76 -4.99 6.97
CA SER A 6 16.18 -5.17 8.37
C SER A 6 15.08 -4.71 9.31
N PHE A 7 14.69 -5.57 10.25
CA PHE A 7 13.69 -5.30 11.28
C PHE A 7 14.39 -5.10 12.64
N PRO A 8 14.13 -4.02 13.39
CA PRO A 8 14.65 -3.87 14.74
C PRO A 8 14.09 -4.96 15.66
N SER A 9 14.96 -5.59 16.46
CA SER A 9 14.61 -6.70 17.35
C SER A 9 14.30 -6.24 18.78
N HIS A 10 13.18 -5.57 19.06
CA HIS A 10 12.81 -5.29 20.46
C HIS A 10 11.30 -5.30 20.71
N GLY A 11 10.89 -6.13 21.70
CA GLY A 11 9.59 -6.10 22.37
C GLY A 11 8.50 -6.99 21.77
N HIS A 12 7.49 -7.32 22.57
CA HIS A 12 6.26 -8.03 22.18
C HIS A 12 5.41 -7.32 21.08
N ASP A 13 5.96 -6.27 20.47
CA ASP A 13 5.34 -5.48 19.43
C ASP A 13 5.93 -5.91 18.07
N ASN A 14 5.25 -6.83 17.38
CA ASN A 14 5.60 -7.35 16.04
C ASN A 14 5.48 -6.27 14.92
N ARG A 15 5.60 -4.99 15.26
CA ARG A 15 5.26 -3.84 14.40
C ARG A 15 6.53 -3.10 14.03
N ALA A 16 6.78 -2.98 12.72
CA ALA A 16 8.03 -2.48 12.15
C ALA A 16 8.23 -0.96 12.40
N PRO A 17 9.10 -0.52 13.33
CA PRO A 17 9.35 0.90 13.58
C PRO A 17 10.30 1.53 12.55
N GLY A 18 10.69 0.78 11.51
CA GLY A 18 11.55 1.27 10.43
C GLY A 18 11.78 0.16 9.43
N VAL A 19 11.50 0.43 8.16
CA VAL A 19 11.92 -0.47 7.07
C VAL A 19 13.27 0.03 6.59
N GLN A 20 14.33 -0.59 7.10
CA GLN A 20 15.64 -0.45 6.47
C GLN A 20 15.69 -1.39 5.28
N THR A 21 15.64 -0.85 4.07
CA THR A 21 15.97 -1.60 2.85
C THR A 21 17.42 -1.30 2.49
N ASP A 22 18.31 -2.25 2.73
CA ASP A 22 19.66 -2.24 2.15
C ASP A 22 19.61 -3.11 0.89
N THR A 23 19.86 -2.53 -0.28
CA THR A 23 20.07 -3.29 -1.51
C THR A 23 21.03 -2.56 -2.42
N TYR A 24 22.29 -2.98 -2.34
CA TYR A 24 23.39 -2.59 -3.21
C TYR A 24 23.32 -3.30 -4.57
N TYR A 25 23.60 -2.57 -5.66
CA TYR A 25 24.29 -2.93 -6.92
C TYR A 25 24.23 -1.65 -7.79
N THR A 26 25.23 -0.75 -7.84
CA THR A 26 26.62 -0.83 -8.35
C THR A 26 27.55 0.11 -7.52
N PRO A 27 28.87 0.23 -7.75
CA PRO A 27 29.78 0.86 -6.78
C PRO A 27 29.49 2.35 -6.59
N GLU A 28 29.43 2.74 -5.31
CA GLU A 28 29.62 4.08 -4.73
C GLU A 28 28.52 5.15 -4.62
N SER A 29 27.39 5.21 -5.35
CA SER A 29 26.70 6.53 -5.38
C SER A 29 25.34 6.73 -4.67
N TYR A 30 24.47 5.74 -4.41
CA TYR A 30 23.15 6.02 -3.81
C TYR A 30 22.61 4.92 -2.88
N ARG A 31 22.53 5.20 -1.57
CA ARG A 31 21.76 4.39 -0.61
C ARG A 31 20.49 5.15 -0.19
N PHE A 32 19.37 4.46 0.01
CA PHE A 32 18.12 5.05 0.47
C PHE A 32 17.58 4.33 1.72
N LYS A 33 16.80 5.04 2.53
CA LYS A 33 16.13 4.50 3.73
C LYS A 33 14.72 5.08 3.80
N VAL A 34 13.74 4.26 4.17
CA VAL A 34 12.37 4.70 4.41
C VAL A 34 12.03 4.51 5.89
N GLU A 35 11.62 5.59 6.54
CA GLU A 35 11.19 5.57 7.94
C GLU A 35 9.66 5.59 8.01
N PHE A 36 9.11 4.84 8.97
CA PHE A 36 7.68 4.75 9.21
C PHE A 36 7.36 5.09 10.66
N VAL A 37 6.40 5.98 10.86
CA VAL A 37 5.89 6.37 12.19
C VAL A 37 4.43 5.95 12.28
N TYR A 38 4.05 5.32 13.40
CA TYR A 38 2.71 4.80 13.64
C TYR A 38 2.04 5.51 14.81
N ASP A 39 0.70 5.45 14.87
CA ASP A 39 -0.05 5.83 16.07
C ASP A 39 -0.28 4.63 17.00
N GLY A 40 -0.91 4.87 18.16
CA GLY A 40 -1.21 3.82 19.15
C GLY A 40 -2.19 2.74 18.65
N GLN A 41 -2.88 2.98 17.53
CA GLN A 41 -3.75 1.99 16.88
C GLN A 41 -2.99 1.19 15.80
N GLY A 42 -1.70 1.44 15.59
CA GLY A 42 -0.87 0.76 14.61
C GLY A 42 -1.04 1.27 13.18
N ARG A 43 -1.66 2.45 12.98
CA ARG A 43 -1.82 3.05 11.65
C ARG A 43 -0.57 3.82 11.25
N LEU A 44 -0.08 3.61 10.03
CA LEU A 44 1.06 4.34 9.47
C LEU A 44 0.70 5.83 9.34
N ARG A 45 1.27 6.69 10.19
CA ARG A 45 1.00 8.13 10.20
C ARG A 45 1.96 8.92 9.34
N ILE A 46 3.23 8.54 9.29
CA ILE A 46 4.26 9.27 8.56
C ILE A 46 5.18 8.28 7.85
N LYS A 47 5.46 8.56 6.58
CA LYS A 47 6.54 7.96 5.80
C LYS A 47 7.59 9.04 5.51
N ARG A 48 8.87 8.74 5.72
CA ARG A 48 9.99 9.64 5.35
C ARG A 48 11.03 8.93 4.50
N ASN A 49 11.36 9.52 3.37
CA ASN A 49 12.46 9.06 2.53
C ASN A 49 13.76 9.76 2.91
N HIS A 50 14.83 8.98 2.97
CA HIS A 50 16.18 9.44 3.25
C HIS A 50 17.13 8.97 2.16
N ILE A 51 18.15 9.78 1.88
CA ILE A 51 19.31 9.43 1.08
C ILE A 51 20.54 9.40 1.96
N CYS A 52 21.49 8.52 1.65
CA CYS A 52 22.80 8.54 2.28
C CYS A 52 23.76 9.39 1.44
N SER A 53 24.45 10.31 2.08
CA SER A 53 25.53 11.10 1.48
C SER A 53 26.64 11.28 2.53
N GLY A 54 27.92 11.23 2.15
CA GLY A 54 29.04 11.46 3.08
C GLY A 54 29.00 10.61 4.38
N GLY A 55 28.46 9.38 4.33
CA GLY A 55 28.33 8.49 5.49
C GLY A 55 27.14 8.79 6.44
N GLY A 56 26.35 9.83 6.18
CA GLY A 56 25.18 10.22 6.97
C GLY A 56 23.85 10.06 6.22
N TRP A 57 22.76 9.90 6.97
CA TRP A 57 21.40 9.84 6.42
C TRP A 57 20.73 11.21 6.48
N TYR A 58 20.24 11.70 5.34
CA TYR A 58 19.57 12.99 5.21
C TYR A 58 18.17 12.82 4.62
N GLY A 59 17.22 13.64 5.06
CA GLY A 59 15.88 13.66 4.48
C GLY A 59 15.94 14.10 3.02
N SER A 60 15.32 13.32 2.12
CA SER A 60 15.34 13.59 0.67
C SER A 60 14.12 14.40 0.19
N GLY A 61 13.49 15.18 1.09
CA GLY A 61 12.28 15.97 0.79
C GLY A 61 10.98 15.16 0.59
N GLY A 62 10.99 13.84 0.81
CA GLY A 62 9.82 12.98 0.69
C GLY A 62 9.22 12.60 2.04
N GLU A 63 8.43 13.49 2.65
CA GLU A 63 7.55 13.14 3.78
C GLU A 63 6.11 13.03 3.30
N THR A 64 5.45 11.93 3.65
CA THR A 64 4.01 11.75 3.45
C THR A 64 3.36 11.50 4.79
N ARG A 65 2.39 12.33 5.15
CA ARG A 65 1.55 12.15 6.33
C ARG A 65 0.20 11.60 5.91
N TYR A 66 -0.30 10.62 6.65
CA TYR A 66 -1.54 9.94 6.34
C TYR A 66 -2.62 10.30 7.36
N LEU A 67 -3.79 10.65 6.85
CA LEU A 67 -5.02 10.82 7.61
C LEU A 67 -5.94 9.63 7.34
N TYR A 68 -6.61 9.20 8.41
CA TYR A 68 -7.43 8.00 8.41
C TYR A 68 -8.85 8.31 8.85
N ASP A 69 -9.78 7.57 8.26
CA ASP A 69 -11.08 7.28 8.84
C ASP A 69 -11.09 5.79 9.22
N GLY A 70 -11.23 5.47 10.51
CA GLY A 70 -10.94 4.13 11.02
C GLY A 70 -9.54 3.65 10.64
N MET A 71 -9.46 2.53 9.90
CA MET A 71 -8.22 1.96 9.33
C MET A 71 -7.98 2.35 7.86
N LEU A 72 -8.86 3.17 7.27
CA LEU A 72 -8.80 3.55 5.86
C LEU A 72 -8.07 4.87 5.68
N ILE A 73 -7.06 4.91 4.81
CA ILE A 73 -6.41 6.16 4.41
C ILE A 73 -7.40 6.98 3.58
N VAL A 74 -7.69 8.20 4.03
CA VAL A 74 -8.60 9.15 3.35
C VAL A 74 -7.87 10.35 2.76
N GLN A 75 -6.68 10.68 3.26
CA GLN A 75 -5.90 11.81 2.76
C GLN A 75 -4.40 11.63 3.02
N GLU A 76 -3.59 12.09 2.06
CA GLU A 76 -2.16 12.27 2.18
C GLU A 76 -1.82 13.76 2.26
N ARG A 77 -0.78 14.09 3.02
CA ARG A 77 -0.27 15.44 3.19
C ARG A 77 1.26 15.48 3.12
N ASP A 78 1.81 16.64 2.81
CA ASP A 78 3.25 16.88 2.88
C ASP A 78 3.73 17.21 4.31
N SER A 79 5.02 17.53 4.46
CA SER A 79 5.63 17.94 5.74
C SER A 79 5.10 19.27 6.27
N GLY A 80 4.59 20.14 5.40
CA GLY A 80 3.90 21.39 5.75
C GLY A 80 2.46 21.18 6.18
N ASN A 81 1.98 19.92 6.21
CA ASN A 81 0.59 19.55 6.48
C ASN A 81 -0.40 20.05 5.40
N THR A 82 0.09 20.36 4.20
CA THR A 82 -0.75 20.69 3.04
C THR A 82 -1.32 19.41 2.44
N PRO A 83 -2.63 19.31 2.18
CA PRO A 83 -3.22 18.19 1.47
C PRO A 83 -2.57 17.98 0.09
N THR A 84 -2.17 16.75 -0.21
CA THR A 84 -1.57 16.39 -1.51
C THR A 84 -2.49 15.48 -2.32
N VAL A 85 -3.17 14.54 -1.66
CA VAL A 85 -4.14 13.62 -2.26
C VAL A 85 -5.28 13.37 -1.28
N THR A 86 -6.53 13.39 -1.77
CA THR A 86 -7.69 12.88 -1.01
C THR A 86 -8.32 11.72 -1.76
N TYR A 87 -8.77 10.70 -1.01
CA TYR A 87 -9.44 9.52 -1.52
C TYR A 87 -10.93 9.56 -1.16
N THR A 88 -11.79 9.43 -2.16
CA THR A 88 -13.22 9.20 -1.97
C THR A 88 -13.46 7.71 -1.90
N ARG A 89 -14.03 7.25 -0.80
CA ARG A 89 -14.34 5.83 -0.54
C ARG A 89 -15.84 5.60 -0.47
N GLY A 90 -16.25 4.41 -0.90
CA GLY A 90 -17.61 3.89 -0.82
C GLY A 90 -17.63 2.54 -0.11
N ARG A 91 -18.69 1.77 -0.35
CA ARG A 91 -18.80 0.41 0.19
C ARG A 91 -17.74 -0.49 -0.46
N ASP A 92 -17.06 -1.25 0.38
CA ASP A 92 -16.06 -2.24 -0.01
C ASP A 92 -16.71 -3.60 -0.32
N LEU A 93 -15.90 -4.62 -0.62
CA LEU A 93 -16.39 -5.96 -0.98
C LEU A 93 -17.28 -6.63 0.09
N SER A 94 -17.24 -6.16 1.34
CA SER A 94 -18.13 -6.65 2.40
C SER A 94 -19.53 -6.03 2.35
N GLY A 95 -19.74 -4.99 1.54
CA GLY A 95 -20.95 -4.16 1.51
C GLY A 95 -20.99 -3.07 2.59
N SER A 96 -19.97 -2.96 3.44
CA SER A 96 -19.78 -1.89 4.42
C SER A 96 -18.63 -0.95 4.02
N LEU A 97 -18.32 0.10 4.79
CA LEU A 97 -17.23 1.01 4.42
C LEU A 97 -15.83 0.39 4.64
N ASP A 98 -15.67 -0.46 5.65
CA ASP A 98 -14.36 -0.98 6.08
C ASP A 98 -14.32 -2.47 6.44
N GLY A 99 -15.42 -3.23 6.31
CA GLY A 99 -15.49 -4.64 6.70
C GLY A 99 -14.59 -5.57 5.88
N ALA A 100 -14.22 -5.19 4.65
CA ALA A 100 -13.18 -5.82 3.84
C ALA A 100 -11.87 -5.00 3.86
N GLY A 101 -11.70 -4.09 4.82
CA GLY A 101 -10.57 -3.17 4.90
C GLY A 101 -10.51 -2.18 3.74
N GLY A 102 -11.66 -1.83 3.16
CA GLY A 102 -11.76 -0.88 2.04
C GLY A 102 -11.41 -1.49 0.67
N ILE A 103 -11.21 -2.81 0.58
CA ILE A 103 -10.92 -3.51 -0.68
C ILE A 103 -12.13 -3.39 -1.61
N GLY A 104 -11.93 -2.86 -2.82
CA GLY A 104 -13.03 -2.59 -3.77
C GLY A 104 -13.85 -1.34 -3.46
N GLY A 105 -13.56 -0.63 -2.37
CA GLY A 105 -14.31 0.57 -1.95
C GLY A 105 -13.71 1.89 -2.42
N LEU A 106 -12.70 1.91 -3.30
CA LEU A 106 -12.12 3.16 -3.82
C LEU A 106 -12.93 3.68 -5.00
N LEU A 107 -13.38 4.94 -4.91
CA LEU A 107 -14.20 5.57 -5.95
C LEU A 107 -13.41 6.64 -6.71
N ALA A 108 -12.74 7.55 -6.00
CA ALA A 108 -12.02 8.64 -6.63
C ALA A 108 -10.79 9.09 -5.86
N ARG A 109 -9.91 9.80 -6.57
CA ARG A 109 -8.71 10.46 -6.08
C ARG A 109 -8.71 11.91 -6.58
N SER A 110 -8.59 12.86 -5.65
CA SER A 110 -8.38 14.28 -5.96
C SER A 110 -6.97 14.71 -5.58
N HIS A 111 -6.30 15.49 -6.41
CA HIS A 111 -4.95 16.00 -6.16
C HIS A 111 -4.72 17.38 -6.79
N GLY A 112 -3.56 17.99 -6.53
CA GLY A 112 -3.27 19.37 -6.94
C GLY A 112 -4.04 20.40 -6.10
N TYR A 113 -3.93 20.28 -4.78
CA TYR A 113 -4.59 21.19 -3.84
C TYR A 113 -3.98 22.59 -3.93
N SER A 114 -4.82 23.61 -4.01
CA SER A 114 -4.44 25.01 -3.85
C SER A 114 -5.62 25.80 -3.30
N SER A 115 -5.39 26.56 -2.23
CA SER A 115 -6.35 27.52 -1.65
C SER A 115 -7.76 26.95 -1.45
N GLY A 116 -7.87 25.74 -0.88
CA GLY A 116 -9.16 25.10 -0.60
C GLY A 116 -9.78 24.30 -1.75
N SER A 117 -9.16 24.30 -2.93
CA SER A 117 -9.67 23.64 -4.14
C SER A 117 -8.71 22.57 -4.65
N TRP A 118 -9.26 21.57 -5.36
CA TRP A 118 -8.50 20.51 -6.03
C TRP A 118 -8.53 20.73 -7.54
N ALA A 119 -7.37 20.70 -8.20
CA ALA A 119 -7.29 20.90 -9.65
C ALA A 119 -7.61 19.64 -10.46
N TYR A 120 -7.35 18.45 -9.91
CA TYR A 120 -7.42 17.20 -10.66
C TYR A 120 -8.26 16.15 -9.94
N HIS A 121 -9.18 15.52 -10.67
CA HIS A 121 -10.06 14.46 -10.18
C HIS A 121 -9.93 13.22 -11.07
N ASN A 122 -9.76 12.07 -10.43
CA ASN A 122 -9.54 10.79 -11.10
C ASN A 122 -10.42 9.73 -10.46
N PHE A 123 -10.95 8.81 -11.27
CA PHE A 123 -11.90 7.79 -10.86
C PHE A 123 -11.25 6.43 -10.96
N TYR A 124 -11.38 5.64 -9.89
CA TYR A 124 -10.80 4.32 -9.81
C TYR A 124 -11.68 3.30 -10.53
N HIS A 125 -11.03 2.40 -11.26
CA HIS A 125 -11.62 1.18 -11.79
C HIS A 125 -10.89 -0.01 -11.18
N ALA A 126 -11.66 -0.97 -10.69
CA ALA A 126 -11.14 -2.19 -10.08
C ALA A 126 -11.72 -3.43 -10.74
N ASP A 127 -10.99 -4.54 -10.67
CA ASP A 127 -11.53 -5.86 -11.01
C ASP A 127 -12.49 -6.38 -9.93
N GLY A 128 -13.07 -7.57 -10.16
CA GLY A 128 -13.99 -8.20 -9.22
C GLY A 128 -13.42 -8.47 -7.83
N ASN A 129 -12.09 -8.56 -7.70
CA ASN A 129 -11.38 -8.78 -6.43
C ASN A 129 -10.90 -7.47 -5.77
N GLY A 130 -11.29 -6.32 -6.32
CA GLY A 130 -10.93 -5.01 -5.78
C GLY A 130 -9.49 -4.57 -6.08
N ASN A 131 -8.82 -5.18 -7.06
CA ASN A 131 -7.51 -4.72 -7.54
C ASN A 131 -7.71 -3.54 -8.49
N ILE A 132 -7.02 -2.42 -8.26
CA ILE A 132 -7.13 -1.26 -9.14
C ILE A 132 -6.49 -1.56 -10.49
N THR A 133 -7.29 -1.57 -11.56
CA THR A 133 -6.82 -1.84 -12.94
C THR A 133 -6.61 -0.56 -13.73
N ALA A 134 -7.37 0.50 -13.44
CA ALA A 134 -7.22 1.79 -14.11
C ALA A 134 -7.64 2.99 -13.25
N LEU A 135 -7.08 4.16 -13.58
CA LEU A 135 -7.59 5.47 -13.18
C LEU A 135 -7.86 6.29 -14.45
N VAL A 136 -9.00 6.96 -14.51
CA VAL A 136 -9.33 7.91 -15.58
C VAL A 136 -9.64 9.28 -15.00
N ASN A 137 -9.36 10.36 -15.71
CA ASN A 137 -9.74 11.71 -15.28
C ASN A 137 -11.21 12.03 -15.63
N SER A 138 -11.68 13.23 -15.29
CA SER A 138 -13.03 13.72 -15.60
C SER A 138 -13.38 13.77 -17.10
N SER A 139 -12.38 13.78 -17.98
CA SER A 139 -12.57 13.74 -19.43
C SER A 139 -12.49 12.31 -19.99
N GLY A 140 -12.42 11.29 -19.13
CA GLY A 140 -12.28 9.89 -19.53
C GLY A 140 -10.89 9.50 -20.04
N THR A 141 -9.88 10.37 -19.91
CA THR A 141 -8.51 10.07 -20.31
C THR A 141 -7.85 9.16 -19.28
N LEU A 142 -7.16 8.10 -19.74
CA LEU A 142 -6.39 7.21 -18.89
C LEU A 142 -5.26 7.95 -18.17
N GLN A 143 -5.19 7.81 -16.85
CA GLN A 143 -4.21 8.44 -15.97
C GLN A 143 -3.27 7.42 -15.33
N ALA A 144 -3.75 6.21 -15.07
CA ALA A 144 -2.91 5.07 -14.72
C ALA A 144 -3.58 3.78 -15.16
N SER A 145 -2.79 2.77 -15.55
CA SER A 145 -3.24 1.39 -15.70
C SER A 145 -2.28 0.45 -14.99
N TYR A 146 -2.79 -0.69 -14.53
CA TYR A 146 -1.99 -1.70 -13.85
C TYR A 146 -2.41 -3.10 -14.28
N ILE A 147 -1.41 -3.92 -14.61
CA ILE A 147 -1.52 -5.35 -14.83
C ILE A 147 -0.71 -6.03 -13.74
N TYR A 148 -1.33 -6.98 -13.05
CA TYR A 148 -0.71 -7.73 -11.96
C TYR A 148 -0.58 -9.21 -12.30
N ASP A 149 0.40 -9.87 -11.68
CA ASP A 149 0.32 -11.33 -11.49
C ASP A 149 -0.71 -11.67 -10.40
N PRO A 150 -1.05 -12.97 -10.19
CA PRO A 150 -2.02 -13.37 -9.17
C PRO A 150 -1.67 -12.93 -7.75
N TYR A 151 -0.40 -12.67 -7.45
CA TYR A 151 0.09 -12.27 -6.13
C TYR A 151 0.28 -10.76 -6.01
N GLY A 152 -0.19 -9.97 -6.97
CA GLY A 152 -0.17 -8.51 -6.93
C GLY A 152 1.14 -7.87 -7.38
N ARG A 153 2.07 -8.64 -7.97
CA ARG A 153 3.29 -8.09 -8.57
C ARG A 153 2.89 -7.31 -9.81
N HIS A 154 3.31 -6.06 -9.89
CA HIS A 154 3.11 -5.23 -11.08
C HIS A 154 3.91 -5.77 -12.26
N LEU A 155 3.22 -6.12 -13.34
CA LEU A 155 3.80 -6.65 -14.58
C LEU A 155 3.97 -5.54 -15.63
N ALA A 156 2.93 -4.72 -15.81
CA ALA A 156 2.91 -3.64 -16.79
C ALA A 156 1.86 -2.60 -16.43
N GLY A 157 2.00 -1.40 -16.98
CA GLY A 157 1.11 -0.28 -16.73
C GLY A 157 1.59 0.96 -17.47
N ALA A 158 0.70 1.95 -17.59
CA ALA A 158 1.00 3.23 -18.25
C ALA A 158 0.27 4.39 -17.56
N GLY A 159 0.60 5.62 -17.95
CA GLY A 159 -0.11 6.84 -17.54
C GLY A 159 0.66 7.72 -16.55
N ALA A 160 0.29 9.01 -16.50
CA ALA A 160 0.97 10.04 -15.72
C ALA A 160 0.94 9.78 -14.20
N LEU A 161 -0.07 9.04 -13.72
CA LEU A 161 -0.22 8.67 -12.31
C LEU A 161 0.28 7.26 -12.00
N LEU A 162 0.93 6.56 -12.94
CA LEU A 162 1.40 5.18 -12.76
C LEU A 162 2.20 5.01 -11.46
N THR A 163 3.19 5.87 -11.24
CA THR A 163 4.05 5.84 -10.05
C THR A 163 3.49 6.62 -8.86
N SER A 164 2.74 7.70 -9.11
CA SER A 164 2.26 8.61 -8.06
C SER A 164 0.95 8.18 -7.40
N ASN A 165 0.20 7.24 -7.98
CA ASN A 165 -0.96 6.64 -7.33
C ASN A 165 -0.49 5.54 -6.36
N ALA A 166 -0.80 5.73 -5.08
CA ALA A 166 -0.49 4.77 -4.02
C ALA A 166 -1.46 3.58 -4.03
N MET A 167 -2.76 3.80 -4.22
CA MET A 167 -3.75 2.72 -4.07
C MET A 167 -3.78 1.79 -5.29
N ARG A 168 -3.44 0.50 -5.10
CA ARG A 168 -3.17 -0.44 -6.20
C ARG A 168 -3.81 -1.82 -5.96
N PHE A 169 -3.04 -2.91 -5.94
CA PHE A 169 -3.55 -4.27 -5.70
C PHE A 169 -4.34 -4.35 -4.39
N SER A 170 -5.47 -5.07 -4.41
CA SER A 170 -6.45 -5.12 -3.32
C SER A 170 -6.83 -3.75 -2.77
N SER A 171 -6.83 -2.68 -3.57
CA SER A 171 -7.07 -1.31 -3.12
C SER A 171 -6.17 -0.84 -1.96
N LYS A 172 -5.01 -1.50 -1.75
CA LYS A 172 -4.07 -1.19 -0.67
C LYS A 172 -2.99 -0.21 -1.13
N PRO A 173 -2.49 0.63 -0.21
CA PRO A 173 -1.40 1.54 -0.50
C PRO A 173 -0.11 0.78 -0.83
N TRP A 174 0.40 1.03 -2.03
CA TRP A 174 1.76 0.73 -2.46
C TRP A 174 2.72 1.76 -1.89
N VAL A 175 3.57 1.30 -0.99
CA VAL A 175 4.60 2.10 -0.36
C VAL A 175 5.90 1.94 -1.14
N SER A 176 6.09 2.80 -2.13
CA SER A 176 7.29 2.78 -2.96
C SER A 176 8.54 3.19 -2.18
N PHE A 177 9.64 2.48 -2.39
CA PHE A 177 10.96 2.83 -1.83
C PHE A 177 11.67 3.91 -2.65
N LEU A 178 11.35 3.99 -3.95
CA LEU A 178 11.90 4.97 -4.89
C LEU A 178 10.73 5.65 -5.60
N SER A 179 10.57 6.96 -5.43
CA SER A 179 9.42 7.71 -5.94
C SER A 179 9.21 7.58 -7.47
N SER A 180 10.28 7.34 -8.22
CA SER A 180 10.27 7.14 -9.67
C SER A 180 9.93 5.71 -10.12
N SER A 181 9.75 4.76 -9.20
CA SER A 181 9.58 3.35 -9.51
C SER A 181 8.17 2.84 -9.20
N ALA A 182 7.57 2.13 -10.16
CA ALA A 182 6.31 1.42 -9.98
C ALA A 182 6.49 0.00 -9.43
N THR A 183 7.71 -0.52 -9.37
CA THR A 183 8.00 -1.94 -9.12
C THR A 183 8.76 -2.20 -7.82
N THR A 184 9.33 -1.18 -7.18
CA THR A 184 10.09 -1.33 -5.92
C THR A 184 9.33 -0.73 -4.74
N GLY A 185 8.75 -1.58 -3.91
CA GLY A 185 7.93 -1.16 -2.78
C GLY A 185 7.20 -2.35 -2.16
N LEU A 186 6.32 -2.05 -1.21
CA LEU A 186 5.53 -3.04 -0.49
C LEU A 186 4.08 -2.58 -0.40
N TYR A 187 3.16 -3.53 -0.24
CA TYR A 187 1.79 -3.19 0.11
C TYR A 187 1.64 -3.09 1.62
N TYR A 188 1.08 -1.98 2.10
CA TYR A 188 0.74 -1.80 3.50
C TYR A 188 -0.73 -2.14 3.74
N TYR A 189 -0.99 -3.17 4.55
CA TYR A 189 -2.35 -3.64 4.83
C TYR A 189 -2.93 -3.10 6.14
N GLY A 190 -2.15 -2.35 6.91
CA GLY A 190 -2.53 -1.89 8.26
C GLY A 190 -1.61 -2.50 9.31
N TYR A 191 -1.70 -3.82 9.51
CA TYR A 191 -0.88 -4.49 10.53
C TYR A 191 0.36 -5.17 9.95
N ARG A 192 0.36 -5.50 8.66
CA ARG A 192 1.48 -6.17 7.99
C ARG A 192 1.85 -5.48 6.68
N PHE A 193 3.14 -5.59 6.34
CA PHE A 193 3.63 -5.34 5.00
C PHE A 193 3.67 -6.63 4.21
N TYR A 194 3.15 -6.56 2.98
CA TYR A 194 3.13 -7.64 2.03
C TYR A 194 4.13 -7.37 0.91
N ASP A 195 4.97 -8.37 0.61
CA ASP A 195 5.89 -8.36 -0.51
C ASP A 195 5.32 -9.24 -1.64
N PRO A 196 4.89 -8.66 -2.77
CA PRO A 196 4.36 -9.42 -3.90
C PRO A 196 5.43 -10.23 -4.65
N TYR A 197 6.71 -9.88 -4.55
CA TYR A 197 7.80 -10.64 -5.16
C TYR A 197 8.09 -11.91 -4.37
N LEU A 198 8.04 -11.83 -3.04
CA LEU A 198 8.19 -12.97 -2.14
C LEU A 198 6.88 -13.73 -1.89
N GLN A 199 5.76 -13.17 -2.35
CA GLN A 199 4.40 -13.72 -2.24
C GLN A 199 4.00 -14.01 -0.79
N ARG A 200 4.44 -13.17 0.15
CA ARG A 200 4.28 -13.41 1.58
C ARG A 200 4.27 -12.13 2.39
N TRP A 201 3.80 -12.25 3.63
CA TRP A 201 3.99 -11.21 4.63
C TRP A 201 5.45 -11.13 5.04
N LEU A 202 5.93 -9.91 5.27
CA LEU A 202 7.28 -9.69 5.81
C LEU A 202 7.32 -9.83 7.33
N ASN A 203 6.23 -9.45 8.00
CA ASN A 203 6.11 -9.53 9.46
C ASN A 203 5.28 -10.76 9.86
N ARG A 204 5.62 -11.34 11.02
CA ARG A 204 4.87 -12.43 11.65
C ARG A 204 3.41 -12.01 11.88
N ASP A 205 2.45 -12.91 11.64
CA ASP A 205 1.04 -12.72 12.04
C ASP A 205 0.96 -12.34 13.54
N PRO A 206 0.40 -11.17 13.89
CA PRO A 206 0.32 -10.74 15.29
C PRO A 206 -0.80 -11.43 16.07
N LEU A 207 -1.74 -12.12 15.40
CA LEU A 207 -2.77 -12.88 16.10
C LEU A 207 -2.18 -14.16 16.70
N PRO A 208 -2.69 -14.61 17.87
CA PRO A 208 -2.36 -15.91 18.39
C PRO A 208 -2.83 -16.98 17.39
N ARG A 209 -1.90 -17.85 17.00
CA ARG A 209 -2.10 -18.96 16.07
C ARG A 209 -1.46 -20.20 16.65
N ASP A 210 -1.94 -21.36 16.24
CA ASP A 210 -1.31 -22.64 16.56
C ASP A 210 0.15 -22.64 16.09
N GLU A 211 1.01 -23.33 16.84
CA GLU A 211 2.46 -23.33 16.60
C GLU A 211 2.85 -23.92 15.23
N SER A 212 1.98 -24.76 14.66
CA SER A 212 2.13 -25.34 13.32
C SER A 212 1.66 -24.42 12.19
N ALA A 213 1.03 -23.29 12.49
CA ALA A 213 0.55 -22.35 11.48
C ALA A 213 1.74 -21.62 10.85
N ASN A 214 1.79 -21.56 9.52
CA ASN A 214 2.71 -20.67 8.84
C ASN A 214 2.26 -19.21 9.12
N LEU A 215 3.08 -18.41 9.79
CA LEU A 215 2.72 -17.05 10.20
C LEU A 215 3.00 -15.99 9.13
N TYR A 216 3.46 -16.42 7.96
CA TYR A 216 3.92 -15.55 6.87
C TYR A 216 3.18 -15.78 5.54
N PHE A 217 2.38 -16.84 5.37
CA PHE A 217 1.70 -17.09 4.09
C PHE A 217 0.63 -16.04 3.78
N TYR A 218 0.50 -15.71 2.50
CA TYR A 218 -0.52 -14.80 2.00
C TYR A 218 -1.76 -15.58 1.56
N VAL A 219 -2.93 -15.24 2.14
CA VAL A 219 -4.28 -15.68 1.73
C VAL A 219 -4.42 -17.16 1.32
N ALA A 220 -3.84 -18.06 2.12
CA ALA A 220 -3.84 -19.52 1.88
C ALA A 220 -3.39 -19.92 0.46
N ASN A 221 -2.46 -19.14 -0.13
CA ASN A 221 -1.96 -19.31 -1.49
C ASN A 221 -3.06 -19.30 -2.57
N SER A 222 -4.21 -18.67 -2.29
CA SER A 222 -5.35 -18.58 -3.20
C SER A 222 -5.79 -17.13 -3.48
N PRO A 223 -4.88 -16.24 -3.93
CA PRO A 223 -5.13 -14.80 -4.04
C PRO A 223 -6.13 -14.41 -5.15
N LEU A 224 -6.51 -15.36 -6.02
CA LEU A 224 -7.58 -15.16 -7.01
C LEU A 224 -8.99 -15.20 -6.38
N TRP A 225 -9.12 -15.84 -5.21
CA TRP A 225 -10.40 -16.09 -4.55
C TRP A 225 -10.50 -15.46 -3.16
N LEU A 226 -9.35 -15.12 -2.57
CA LEU A 226 -9.23 -14.67 -1.20
C LEU A 226 -8.47 -13.35 -1.12
N ALA A 227 -8.85 -12.52 -0.17
CA ALA A 227 -8.15 -11.30 0.18
C ALA A 227 -7.91 -11.25 1.69
N ASP A 228 -7.03 -10.36 2.16
CA ASP A 228 -6.85 -10.09 3.60
C ASP A 228 -7.18 -8.62 3.87
N ALA A 229 -8.18 -8.37 4.73
CA ALA A 229 -8.69 -7.03 4.98
C ALA A 229 -7.64 -6.11 5.61
N HIS A 230 -6.85 -6.61 6.56
CA HIS A 230 -5.92 -5.77 7.34
C HIS A 230 -4.52 -6.36 7.53
N GLY A 231 -4.24 -7.48 6.86
CA GLY A 231 -3.10 -8.32 7.20
C GLY A 231 -3.34 -9.03 8.52
N LEU A 232 -4.55 -9.55 8.76
CA LEU A 232 -4.92 -10.29 9.97
C LEU A 232 -5.85 -11.46 9.69
N SER A 233 -6.78 -11.29 8.74
CA SER A 233 -7.83 -12.27 8.50
C SER A 233 -8.21 -12.32 7.03
N ILE A 234 -8.38 -13.55 6.55
CA ILE A 234 -8.82 -13.82 5.20
C ILE A 234 -10.32 -13.50 5.10
N ILE A 235 -10.69 -12.79 4.05
CA ILE A 235 -12.08 -12.60 3.64
C ILE A 235 -12.34 -13.38 2.35
N LYS A 236 -13.53 -13.98 2.26
CA LYS A 236 -14.07 -14.60 1.05
C LYS A 236 -15.03 -13.63 0.37
N ASP A 237 -14.99 -13.59 -0.96
CA ASP A 237 -15.99 -12.86 -1.74
C ASP A 237 -17.34 -13.59 -1.64
N ARG A 238 -18.29 -13.03 -0.87
CA ARG A 238 -19.62 -13.62 -0.68
C ARG A 238 -20.47 -13.61 -1.97
N ARG A 239 -20.08 -12.88 -3.02
CA ARG A 239 -20.83 -12.83 -4.29
C ARG A 239 -20.61 -14.05 -5.17
N LYS A 240 -19.61 -14.87 -4.88
CA LYS A 240 -19.30 -16.08 -5.65
C LYS A 240 -20.02 -17.34 -5.12
N ASP A 241 -20.61 -17.26 -3.94
CA ASP A 241 -21.37 -18.36 -3.34
C ASP A 241 -22.80 -18.44 -3.90
N SER A 242 -23.28 -17.42 -4.62
CA SER A 242 -24.66 -17.38 -5.18
C SER A 242 -24.80 -17.99 -6.57
N GLU A 243 -23.73 -18.51 -7.17
CA GLU A 243 -23.78 -19.21 -8.48
C GLU A 243 -23.80 -20.75 -8.35
N GLU A 244 -23.71 -21.31 -7.13
CA GLU A 244 -23.75 -22.76 -6.88
C GLU A 244 -24.97 -23.24 -6.06
N ALA A 245 -26.05 -22.45 -5.99
CA ALA A 245 -27.31 -22.85 -5.31
C ALA A 245 -28.50 -22.93 -6.26
#